data_AF-A0A1I0GCL1-F1
#
_entry.id   AF-A0A1I0GCL1-F1
#
_cell.length_a   1.000
_cell.length_b   1.000
_cell.length_c   1.000
_cell.angle_alpha   90.00
_cell.angle_beta   90.00
_cell.angle_gamma   90.00
#
_symmetry.space_group_name_H-M   'P 1'
#
loop_
_entity.id
_entity.type
_entity.pdbx_description
1 polymer ?
#
loop_
_entity_poly.entity_id
_entity_poly.type
_entity_poly.pdbx_seq_one_letter_code
_entity_poly.pdbx_strand_id
1 'polypeptide(L)'
;MNLAGYLERTLPPSPEREEALALIRLGLSFQKHHKVGKRPGPLKAYLLKVTGRIESPVTFEKLLEELELEAVRRDMHGTTASPVEKVDRIWEIITYHHPRAGRQQLTFKTIRNHFTWCKLNLTQ
;
A
#
# COMPACT_ATOMS: atom_id res chain seq x y z
N MET A 1 -15.75 5.93 -21.16
CA MET A 1 -17.15 5.49 -21.28
C MET A 1 -17.34 4.28 -20.37
N ASN A 2 -18.28 4.32 -19.42
CA ASN A 2 -18.49 3.23 -18.45
C ASN A 2 -19.39 2.15 -19.07
N LEU A 3 -19.01 0.87 -18.98
CA LEU A 3 -19.76 -0.27 -19.54
C LEU A 3 -21.20 -0.32 -19.02
N ALA A 4 -21.42 0.02 -17.75
CA ALA A 4 -22.75 0.09 -17.15
C ALA A 4 -23.61 1.18 -17.79
N GLY A 5 -23.04 2.37 -18.01
CA GLY A 5 -23.74 3.50 -18.65
C GLY A 5 -23.98 3.31 -20.15
N TYR A 6 -23.22 2.43 -20.81
CA TYR A 6 -23.50 2.02 -22.19
C TYR A 6 -24.73 1.11 -22.22
N LEU A 7 -24.78 0.08 -21.38
CA LEU A 7 -25.91 -0.86 -21.31
C LEU A 7 -27.23 -0.21 -20.89
N GLU A 8 -27.19 0.74 -19.95
CA GLU A 8 -28.38 1.50 -19.55
C GLU A 8 -28.96 2.35 -20.70
N ARG A 9 -28.13 2.75 -21.68
CA ARG A 9 -28.54 3.55 -22.84
C ARG A 9 -28.92 2.71 -24.06
N THR A 10 -28.33 1.52 -24.21
CA THR A 10 -28.55 0.67 -25.37
C THR A 10 -29.64 -0.37 -25.16
N LEU A 11 -29.91 -0.79 -23.92
CA LEU A 11 -30.90 -1.82 -23.63
C LEU A 11 -32.11 -1.28 -22.85
N PRO A 12 -33.34 -1.65 -23.25
CA PRO A 12 -34.55 -1.31 -22.50
C PRO A 12 -34.56 -2.01 -21.13
N PRO A 13 -35.37 -1.53 -20.17
CA PRO A 13 -35.53 -2.19 -18.88
C PRO A 13 -36.06 -3.61 -19.06
N SER A 14 -35.18 -4.59 -18.83
CA SER A 14 -35.51 -6.01 -18.85
C SER A 14 -34.78 -6.74 -17.72
N PRO A 15 -35.28 -7.92 -17.29
CA PRO A 15 -34.58 -8.77 -16.33
C PRO A 15 -33.14 -9.08 -16.79
N GLU A 16 -32.93 -9.33 -18.08
CA GLU A 16 -31.59 -9.63 -18.61
C GLU A 16 -30.66 -8.42 -18.53
N ARG A 17 -31.18 -7.20 -18.71
CA ARG A 17 -30.40 -5.96 -18.52
C ARG A 17 -29.97 -5.82 -17.05
N GLU A 18 -30.87 -6.09 -16.11
CA GLU A 18 -30.56 -6.00 -14.69
C GLU A 18 -29.54 -7.04 -14.26
N GLU A 19 -29.62 -8.27 -14.76
CA GLU A 19 -28.62 -9.32 -14.55
C GLU A 19 -27.25 -8.92 -15.11
N ALA A 20 -27.19 -8.41 -16.35
CA ALA A 20 -25.95 -7.94 -16.95
C ALA A 20 -25.32 -6.77 -16.17
N LEU A 21 -26.13 -5.82 -15.71
CA LEU A 21 -25.68 -4.72 -14.86
C LEU A 21 -25.20 -5.22 -13.50
N ALA A 22 -25.88 -6.22 -12.91
CA ALA A 22 -25.45 -6.86 -11.68
C ALA A 22 -24.08 -7.53 -11.85
N LEU A 23 -23.87 -8.27 -12.95
CA LEU A 23 -22.58 -8.91 -13.26
C LEU A 23 -21.44 -7.91 -13.48
N ILE A 24 -21.70 -6.76 -14.10
CA ILE A 24 -20.68 -5.70 -14.30
C ILE A 24 -20.34 -5.00 -12.99
N ARG A 25 -21.37 -4.71 -12.18
CA ARG A 25 -21.20 -4.16 -10.82
C ARG A 25 -20.45 -5.16 -9.95
N LEU A 26 -20.74 -6.46 -10.13
CA LEU A 26 -20.01 -7.56 -9.54
C LEU A 26 -18.57 -7.61 -10.06
N GLY A 27 -18.28 -7.39 -11.35
CA GLY A 27 -16.89 -7.38 -11.86
C GLY A 27 -15.99 -6.36 -11.13
N LEU A 28 -16.53 -5.19 -10.80
CA LEU A 28 -15.84 -4.18 -9.99
C LEU A 28 -15.71 -4.58 -8.51
N SER A 29 -16.72 -5.24 -7.92
CA SER A 29 -16.63 -5.76 -6.56
C SER A 29 -15.72 -6.98 -6.48
N PHE A 30 -15.76 -7.90 -7.44
CA PHE A 30 -14.85 -9.04 -7.62
C PHE A 30 -13.41 -8.59 -7.77
N GLN A 31 -13.09 -7.52 -8.52
CA GLN A 31 -11.74 -6.95 -8.52
C GLN A 31 -11.28 -6.43 -7.15
N LYS A 32 -12.21 -5.89 -6.34
CA LYS A 32 -11.92 -5.54 -4.94
C LYS A 32 -11.74 -6.79 -4.07
N HIS A 33 -12.55 -7.83 -4.27
CA HIS A 33 -12.46 -9.12 -3.58
C HIS A 33 -11.23 -9.95 -4.00
N HIS A 34 -10.71 -9.79 -5.22
CA HIS A 34 -9.50 -10.49 -5.69
C HIS A 34 -8.21 -10.03 -5.01
N LYS A 35 -8.28 -8.95 -4.21
CA LYS A 35 -7.21 -8.50 -3.30
C LYS A 35 -7.37 -9.03 -1.87
N VAL A 36 -8.54 -9.58 -1.52
CA VAL A 36 -8.79 -10.21 -0.22
C VAL A 36 -7.98 -11.51 -0.19
N GLY A 37 -7.00 -11.60 0.71
CA GLY A 37 -6.11 -12.75 0.86
C GLY A 37 -4.74 -12.65 0.19
N LYS A 38 -4.45 -11.62 -0.62
CA LYS A 38 -3.08 -11.42 -1.13
C LYS A 38 -2.22 -10.79 -0.03
N ARG A 39 -1.29 -11.56 0.53
CA ARG A 39 -0.32 -11.07 1.53
C ARG A 39 0.38 -9.81 1.00
N PRO A 40 0.54 -8.77 1.84
CA PRO A 40 1.26 -7.57 1.45
C PRO A 40 2.69 -7.91 1.01
N GLY A 41 3.17 -7.25 -0.03
CA GLY A 41 4.58 -7.38 -0.45
C GLY A 41 5.53 -6.93 0.69
N PRO A 42 6.83 -7.32 0.63
CA PRO A 42 7.76 -7.15 1.76
C PRO A 42 7.82 -5.72 2.32
N LEU A 43 7.87 -4.71 1.44
CA LEU A 43 7.87 -3.31 1.84
C LEU A 43 6.57 -2.90 2.54
N LYS A 44 5.40 -3.32 2.02
CA LYS A 44 4.10 -3.03 2.65
C LYS A 44 3.97 -3.70 4.01
N ALA A 45 4.38 -4.97 4.11
CA ALA A 45 4.35 -5.71 5.37
C ALA A 45 5.25 -5.06 6.42
N TYR A 46 6.46 -4.64 6.01
CA TYR A 46 7.38 -3.94 6.87
C TYR A 46 6.83 -2.59 7.33
N LEU A 47 6.37 -1.75 6.40
CA LEU A 47 5.78 -0.46 6.73
C LEU A 47 4.56 -0.61 7.63
N LEU A 48 3.72 -1.62 7.42
CA LEU A 48 2.58 -1.89 8.30
C LEU A 48 3.03 -2.15 9.75
N LYS A 49 4.08 -2.98 9.94
CA LYS A 49 4.69 -3.24 11.25
C LYS A 49 5.23 -1.97 11.91
N VAL A 50 5.93 -1.13 11.15
CA VAL A 50 6.46 0.15 11.65
C VAL A 50 5.32 1.09 12.02
N THR A 51 4.32 1.24 11.14
CA THR A 51 3.17 2.11 11.40
C THR A 51 2.34 1.67 12.60
N GLY A 52 2.28 0.37 12.89
CA GLY A 52 1.58 -0.16 14.07
C GLY A 52 2.24 0.20 15.41
N ARG A 53 3.48 0.70 15.40
CA ARG A 53 4.18 1.20 16.59
C ARG A 53 3.97 2.70 16.82
N ILE A 54 3.45 3.43 15.83
CA ILE A 54 3.29 4.87 15.90
C ILE A 54 2.06 5.19 16.74
N GLU A 55 2.25 5.95 17.82
CA GLU A 55 1.12 6.47 18.60
C GLU A 55 0.27 7.45 17.80
N SER A 56 -1.05 7.32 17.91
CA SER A 56 -2.01 8.19 17.23
C SER A 56 -1.77 9.67 17.59
N PRO A 57 -1.77 10.59 16.60
CA PRO A 57 -2.12 10.39 15.20
C PRO A 57 -0.98 9.80 14.36
N VAL A 58 -1.32 8.87 13.46
CA VAL A 58 -0.41 8.26 12.50
C VAL A 58 -0.21 9.21 11.30
N THR A 59 0.90 9.95 11.32
CA THR A 59 1.31 10.91 10.27
C THR A 59 2.52 10.41 9.48
N PHE A 60 2.74 10.98 8.30
CA PHE A 60 3.89 10.60 7.47
C PHE A 60 5.23 11.04 8.10
N GLU A 61 5.24 12.16 8.82
CA GLU A 61 6.44 12.63 9.53
C GLU A 61 6.87 11.67 10.64
N LYS A 62 5.93 11.21 11.47
CA LYS A 62 6.22 10.18 12.49
C LYS A 62 6.69 8.87 11.87
N LEU A 63 6.18 8.51 10.69
CA LEU A 63 6.70 7.36 9.95
C LEU A 63 8.16 7.59 9.54
N LEU A 64 8.52 8.78 9.05
CA LEU A 64 9.90 9.08 8.69
C LEU A 64 10.83 9.02 9.90
N GLU A 65 10.41 9.55 11.04
CA GLU A 65 11.16 9.47 12.30
C GLU A 65 11.41 8.01 12.72
N GLU A 66 10.38 7.16 12.67
CA GLU A 66 10.55 5.72 12.94
C GLU A 66 11.49 5.04 11.94
N LEU A 67 11.40 5.40 10.65
CA LEU A 67 12.29 4.83 9.62
C LEU A 67 13.75 5.31 9.81
N GLU A 68 13.97 6.51 10.34
CA GLU A 68 15.29 7.01 10.72
C GLU A 68 15.84 6.24 11.92
N LEU A 69 15.02 5.99 12.94
CA LEU A 69 15.40 5.14 14.07
C LEU A 69 15.76 3.72 13.61
N GLU A 70 15.00 3.16 12.67
CA GLU A 70 15.28 1.85 12.09
C GLU A 70 16.55 1.85 11.22
N ALA A 71 16.90 2.98 10.58
CA ALA A 71 18.18 3.13 9.89
C ALA A 71 19.35 3.13 10.87
N VAL A 72 19.23 3.86 11.99
CA VAL A 72 20.23 3.88 13.07
C VAL A 72 20.39 2.50 13.70
N ARG A 73 19.28 1.78 13.96
CA ARG A 73 19.34 0.39 14.48
C ARG A 73 20.10 -0.54 13.55
N ARG A 74 19.92 -0.39 12.23
CA ARG A 74 20.66 -1.18 11.25
C ARG A 74 22.15 -0.86 11.28
N ASP A 75 22.51 0.41 11.42
CA ASP A 75 23.91 0.83 11.53
C ASP A 75 24.59 0.21 12.76
N MET A 76 23.88 0.19 13.90
CA MET A 76 24.39 -0.37 15.16
C MET A 76 24.43 -1.90 15.21
N HIS A 77 23.40 -2.57 14.68
CA HIS A 77 23.19 -4.03 14.84
C HIS A 77 23.29 -4.82 13.54
N GLY A 78 23.68 -4.17 12.45
CA GLY A 78 23.84 -4.79 11.14
C GLY A 78 22.53 -4.99 10.37
N THR A 79 22.65 -5.63 9.21
CA THR A 79 21.60 -5.75 8.20
C THR A 79 20.39 -6.58 8.63
N THR A 80 20.53 -7.42 9.66
CA THR A 80 19.47 -8.27 10.20
C THR A 80 18.48 -7.51 11.08
N ALA A 81 18.90 -6.38 11.68
CA ALA A 81 18.07 -5.62 12.60
C ALA A 81 16.96 -4.84 11.89
N SER A 82 17.28 -4.24 10.74
CA SER A 82 16.35 -3.46 9.95
C SER A 82 16.69 -3.50 8.46
N PRO A 83 15.67 -3.57 7.58
CA PRO A 83 15.88 -3.49 6.14
C PRO A 83 16.11 -2.05 5.66
N VAL A 84 15.93 -1.03 6.49
CA VAL A 84 16.15 0.38 6.13
C VAL A 84 17.61 0.75 6.39
N GLU A 85 18.31 1.22 5.36
CA GLU A 85 19.72 1.64 5.45
C GLU A 85 19.85 3.13 5.73
N LYS A 86 19.10 3.96 5.01
CA LYS A 86 19.21 5.41 5.11
C LYS A 86 17.89 6.07 4.75
N VAL A 87 17.53 7.12 5.47
CA VAL A 87 16.48 8.06 5.09
C VAL A 87 17.16 9.39 4.76
N ASP A 88 16.91 9.92 3.56
CA ASP A 88 17.44 11.19 3.12
C ASP A 88 16.29 12.16 2.85
N ARG A 89 16.09 13.12 3.75
CA ARG A 89 15.00 14.10 3.67
C ARG A 89 15.24 15.15 2.58
N ILE A 90 16.50 15.49 2.29
CA ILE A 90 16.84 16.51 1.29
C ILE A 90 16.50 15.99 -0.10
N TRP A 91 16.87 14.74 -0.37
CA TRP A 91 16.62 14.08 -1.65
C TRP A 91 15.27 13.34 -1.71
N GLU A 92 14.50 13.35 -0.61
CA GLU A 92 13.23 12.64 -0.45
C GLU A 92 13.30 11.16 -0.86
N ILE A 93 14.37 10.46 -0.44
CA ILE A 93 14.61 9.06 -0.75
C ILE A 93 14.88 8.22 0.50
N ILE A 94 14.52 6.95 0.43
CA ILE A 94 14.82 5.92 1.43
C ILE A 94 15.57 4.80 0.75
N THR A 95 16.71 4.42 1.31
CA THR A 95 17.46 3.23 0.88
C THR A 95 16.97 2.04 1.68
N TYR A 96 16.36 1.07 0.99
CA TYR A 96 15.71 -0.11 1.55
C TYR A 96 16.30 -1.38 0.95
N HIS A 97 16.51 -2.40 1.78
CA HIS A 97 16.98 -3.71 1.36
C HIS A 97 15.81 -4.66 1.21
N HIS A 98 15.43 -4.90 -0.04
CA HIS A 98 14.42 -5.87 -0.39
C HIS A 98 14.99 -7.30 -0.28
N PRO A 99 14.28 -8.25 0.37
CA PRO A 99 14.81 -9.58 0.64
C PRO A 99 15.18 -10.39 -0.60
N ARG A 100 14.58 -10.08 -1.76
CA ARG A 100 14.85 -10.76 -3.04
C ARG A 100 15.57 -9.90 -4.08
N ALA A 101 15.47 -8.58 -3.97
CA ALA A 101 15.91 -7.65 -5.01
C ALA A 101 17.09 -6.80 -4.56
N GLY A 102 17.57 -7.01 -3.32
CA GLY A 102 18.71 -6.30 -2.76
C GLY A 102 18.39 -4.84 -2.44
N ARG A 103 19.43 -4.02 -2.50
CA ARG A 103 19.39 -2.59 -2.18
C ARG A 103 18.58 -1.83 -3.23
N GLN A 104 17.58 -1.08 -2.77
CA GLN A 104 16.69 -0.26 -3.59
C GLN A 104 16.59 1.14 -3.03
N GLN A 105 16.52 2.14 -3.90
CA GLN A 105 16.19 3.51 -3.53
C GLN A 105 14.72 3.77 -3.84
N LEU A 106 13.98 4.19 -2.82
CA LEU A 106 12.54 4.44 -2.90
C LEU A 106 12.28 5.92 -2.62
N THR A 107 11.51 6.56 -3.47
CA THR A 107 11.11 7.96 -3.26
C THR A 107 10.04 8.07 -2.18
N PHE A 108 9.96 9.22 -1.51
CA PHE A 108 8.92 9.51 -0.52
C PHE A 108 7.53 9.38 -1.11
N LYS A 109 7.34 9.73 -2.40
CA LYS A 109 6.07 9.50 -3.11
C LYS A 109 5.64 8.03 -3.07
N THR A 110 6.58 7.11 -3.32
CA THR A 110 6.31 5.66 -3.26
C THR A 110 5.97 5.23 -1.84
N ILE A 111 6.73 5.70 -0.85
CA ILE A 111 6.48 5.39 0.57
C ILE A 111 5.13 5.95 1.02
N ARG A 112 4.75 7.19 0.63
CA ARG A 112 3.43 7.78 0.91
C ARG A 112 2.30 6.92 0.36
N ASN A 113 2.40 6.43 -0.87
CA ASN A 113 1.39 5.54 -1.44
C ASN A 113 1.24 4.24 -0.63
N HIS A 114 2.36 3.66 -0.20
CA HIS A 114 2.34 2.48 0.67
C HIS A 114 1.81 2.80 2.07
N PHE A 115 2.14 3.96 2.63
CA PHE A 115 1.69 4.42 3.93
C PHE A 115 0.18 4.65 3.97
N THR A 116 -0.40 5.28 2.94
CA THR A 116 -1.85 5.43 2.81
C THR A 116 -2.54 4.06 2.83
N TRP A 117 -1.97 3.06 2.14
CA TRP A 117 -2.47 1.69 2.21
C TRP A 117 -2.34 1.11 3.64
N CYS A 118 -1.21 1.30 4.32
CA CYS A 118 -1.03 0.80 5.69
C CYS A 118 -2.03 1.41 6.67
N LYS A 119 -2.28 2.73 6.60
CA LYS A 119 -3.28 3.41 7.44
C LYS A 119 -4.67 2.80 7.32
N LEU A 120 -5.08 2.43 6.10
CA LEU A 120 -6.38 1.81 5.85
C LEU A 120 -6.48 0.35 6.33
N ASN A 121 -5.35 -0.31 6.60
CA ASN A 121 -5.28 -1.71 7.01
C ASN A 121 -4.76 -1.90 8.44
N LEU A 122 -4.51 -0.81 9.19
CA LEU A 122 -4.17 -0.86 10.62
C LEU A 122 -5.39 -1.14 11.52
N THR A 123 -6.59 -0.90 11.02
CA THR A 123 -7.86 -1.06 11.74
C THR A 123 -8.60 -2.36 11.43
N GLN A 124 -7.95 -3.29 10.71
CA GLN A 124 -8.46 -4.65 10.47
C GLN A 124 -7.76 -5.63 11.40
#